data_AF-A0A0G1S1V8-F1
#
_entry.id   AF-A0A0G1S1V8-F1
#
_cell.length_a   1.000
_cell.length_b   1.000
_cell.length_c   1.000
_cell.angle_alpha   90.00
_cell.angle_beta   90.00
_cell.angle_gamma   90.00
#
_symmetry.space_group_name_H-M   'P 1'
#
loop_
_entity.id
_entity.type
_entity.pdbx_description
1 polymer ?
#
loop_
_entity_poly.entity_id
_entity_poly.type
_entity_poly.pdbx_seq_one_letter_code
_entity_poly.pdbx_strand_id
1 'polypeptide(L)'
;MNKIRIFIAAGIIISGGLMIWGKEGIHAQEQPAGIAVSRTFTEGEYVDGDIVCSSPDGLKRCSNEFDVNMEGVFIENPSVAFLSSKEGTKLLLSSGKAYVRVVTSGGDIKRGDFITSSVNPGLGQRAGKSGNVLGVALQNYTSEAADKPGKILVGINIRPAIVATSARSNLLETLKQGLLAPTLTPLASLRYVLAILIAAASFLLGFIYFGKVAKGGIDAIGRNPLARRAIQLNVILNLIMTLAIMTGGLILAYVILII
;
A
#
# COMPACT_ATOMS: atom_id res chain seq x y z
N MET A 1 -83.72 -43.27 -28.71
CA MET A 1 -82.78 -44.30 -29.24
C MET A 1 -81.50 -44.18 -28.42
N ASN A 2 -81.41 -44.81 -27.26
CA ASN A 2 -81.04 -46.21 -26.99
C ASN A 2 -79.52 -46.47 -27.09
N LYS A 3 -79.01 -47.14 -26.04
CA LYS A 3 -77.70 -47.78 -25.83
C LYS A 3 -76.54 -46.88 -25.33
N ILE A 4 -75.64 -47.28 -24.43
CA ILE A 4 -75.48 -48.33 -23.39
C ILE A 4 -74.18 -47.92 -22.67
N ARG A 5 -74.08 -48.19 -21.36
CA ARG A 5 -72.90 -47.98 -20.51
C ARG A 5 -71.73 -48.88 -20.94
N ILE A 6 -70.48 -48.42 -20.77
CA ILE A 6 -69.34 -49.23 -20.27
C ILE A 6 -68.34 -48.30 -19.56
N PHE A 7 -68.07 -48.63 -18.30
CA PHE A 7 -67.00 -48.14 -17.45
C PHE A 7 -65.67 -48.77 -17.86
N ILE A 8 -64.57 -48.00 -17.96
CA ILE A 8 -63.24 -48.40 -17.46
C ILE A 8 -62.52 -47.15 -16.94
N ALA A 9 -62.08 -47.22 -15.69
CA ALA A 9 -61.33 -46.22 -14.96
C ALA A 9 -59.82 -46.35 -15.24
N ALA A 10 -59.11 -45.22 -15.35
CA ALA A 10 -57.73 -45.05 -14.88
C ALA A 10 -57.40 -43.54 -14.88
N GLY A 11 -56.92 -43.07 -13.73
CA GLY A 11 -56.90 -41.66 -13.32
C GLY A 11 -56.00 -40.73 -14.14
N ILE A 12 -56.53 -39.53 -14.36
CA ILE A 12 -55.82 -38.35 -14.88
C ILE A 12 -55.23 -37.61 -13.67
N ILE A 13 -53.92 -37.67 -13.50
CA ILE A 13 -53.18 -36.73 -12.63
C ILE A 13 -53.00 -35.46 -13.46
N ILE A 14 -53.84 -34.46 -13.20
CA ILE A 14 -53.73 -33.13 -13.81
C ILE A 14 -52.54 -32.41 -13.19
N SER A 15 -51.58 -32.05 -14.04
CA SER A 15 -50.42 -31.22 -13.72
C SER A 15 -50.84 -29.83 -13.25
N GLY A 16 -50.95 -29.64 -11.94
CA GLY A 16 -51.03 -28.32 -11.31
C GLY A 16 -49.61 -27.81 -11.01
N GLY A 17 -49.01 -27.11 -11.96
CA GLY A 17 -47.74 -26.39 -11.74
C GLY A 17 -47.96 -25.21 -10.80
N LEU A 18 -47.61 -25.39 -9.53
CA LEU A 18 -47.53 -24.30 -8.55
C LEU A 18 -46.09 -23.74 -8.59
N MET A 19 -45.87 -22.73 -9.44
CA MET A 19 -44.64 -21.92 -9.40
C MET A 19 -44.67 -21.05 -8.14
N ILE A 20 -43.91 -21.45 -7.12
CA ILE A 20 -43.61 -20.61 -5.96
C ILE A 20 -42.52 -19.61 -6.41
N TRP A 21 -42.93 -18.45 -6.90
CA TRP A 21 -42.01 -17.34 -7.16
C TRP A 21 -41.85 -16.50 -5.89
N GLY A 22 -41.16 -17.06 -4.89
CA GLY A 22 -40.65 -16.30 -3.76
C GLY A 22 -39.30 -15.68 -4.14
N LYS A 23 -39.30 -14.43 -4.61
CA LYS A 23 -38.08 -13.62 -4.60
C LYS A 23 -37.84 -13.16 -3.15
N GLU A 24 -37.36 -14.07 -2.31
CA GLU A 24 -36.74 -13.66 -1.06
C GLU A 24 -35.39 -13.00 -1.41
N GLY A 25 -35.37 -11.67 -1.39
CA GLY A 25 -34.13 -10.93 -1.34
C GLY A 25 -33.46 -11.27 -0.01
N ILE A 26 -32.57 -12.26 -0.01
CA ILE A 26 -31.72 -12.58 1.14
C ILE A 26 -30.76 -11.41 1.32
N HIS A 27 -31.18 -10.43 2.11
CA HIS A 27 -30.29 -9.40 2.63
C HIS A 27 -29.45 -10.04 3.75
N ALA A 28 -28.38 -10.73 3.37
CA ALA A 28 -27.34 -11.13 4.31
C ALA A 28 -26.67 -9.86 4.85
N GLN A 29 -27.22 -9.28 5.91
CA GLN A 29 -26.65 -8.13 6.58
C GLN A 29 -25.36 -8.60 7.26
N GLU A 30 -24.21 -8.15 6.75
CA GLU A 30 -22.92 -8.49 7.34
C GLU A 30 -22.89 -7.99 8.78
N GLN A 31 -22.82 -8.93 9.73
CA GLN A 31 -22.74 -8.61 11.15
C GLN A 31 -21.28 -8.42 11.58
N PRO A 32 -21.02 -7.56 12.57
CA PRO A 32 -19.71 -7.51 13.21
C PRO A 32 -19.41 -8.88 13.84
N ALA A 33 -18.19 -9.36 13.59
CA ALA A 33 -17.72 -10.66 14.03
C ALA A 33 -16.21 -10.55 14.23
N GLY A 34 -15.75 -10.60 15.48
CA GLY A 34 -14.34 -10.47 15.81
C GLY A 34 -14.07 -10.73 17.28
N ILE A 35 -12.78 -10.74 17.62
CA ILE A 35 -12.30 -11.02 18.97
C ILE A 35 -11.81 -9.71 19.58
N ALA A 36 -12.42 -9.30 20.70
CA ALA A 36 -11.95 -8.18 21.48
C ALA A 36 -11.13 -8.66 22.68
N VAL A 37 -10.12 -7.87 23.05
CA VAL A 37 -9.26 -8.13 24.22
C VAL A 37 -9.27 -6.90 25.10
N SER A 38 -9.37 -7.12 26.41
CA SER A 38 -9.28 -6.04 27.40
C SER A 38 -7.88 -5.42 27.41
N ARG A 39 -7.80 -4.10 27.26
CA ARG A 39 -6.57 -3.32 27.31
C ARG A 39 -6.72 -2.10 28.22
N THR A 40 -5.59 -1.55 28.66
CA THR A 40 -5.56 -0.29 29.45
C THR A 40 -5.53 0.89 28.50
N PHE A 41 -6.45 1.84 28.68
CA PHE A 41 -6.55 3.05 27.89
C PHE A 41 -6.14 4.24 28.74
N THR A 42 -5.53 5.24 28.12
CA THR A 42 -5.26 6.54 28.77
C THR A 42 -6.59 7.25 29.06
N GLU A 43 -6.61 8.11 30.07
CA GLU A 43 -7.78 8.92 30.40
C GLU A 43 -8.28 9.72 29.18
N GLY A 44 -9.59 9.66 28.96
CA GLY A 44 -10.23 10.30 27.82
C GLY A 44 -11.59 9.71 27.50
N GLU A 45 -12.37 10.45 26.73
CA GLU A 45 -13.61 9.98 26.14
C GLU A 45 -13.32 9.16 24.88
N TYR A 46 -13.91 7.97 24.82
CA TYR A 46 -13.83 7.05 23.69
C TYR A 46 -15.24 6.67 23.31
N VAL A 47 -15.50 6.66 22.01
CA VAL A 47 -16.81 6.32 21.45
C VAL A 47 -16.68 5.02 20.68
N ASP A 48 -17.69 4.15 20.81
CA ASP A 48 -17.74 2.87 20.10
C ASP A 48 -17.46 3.03 18.58
N GLY A 49 -16.40 2.36 18.12
CA GLY A 49 -15.89 2.45 16.75
C GLY A 49 -14.72 3.41 16.56
N ASP A 50 -14.19 4.03 17.61
CA ASP A 50 -12.99 4.86 17.54
C ASP A 50 -11.73 4.02 17.25
N ILE A 51 -10.86 4.53 16.36
CA ILE A 51 -9.56 3.94 16.07
C ILE A 51 -8.55 4.32 17.15
N VAL A 52 -7.83 3.33 17.64
CA VAL A 52 -6.93 3.44 18.79
C VAL A 52 -5.49 3.14 18.38
N CYS A 53 -4.58 3.97 18.87
CA CYS A 53 -3.15 3.90 18.64
C CYS A 53 -2.41 3.69 19.96
N SER A 54 -1.29 2.97 19.87
CA SER A 54 -0.37 2.76 20.97
C SER A 54 0.44 4.03 21.26
N SER A 55 0.61 4.35 22.53
CA SER A 55 1.40 5.48 23.05
C SER A 55 2.23 4.97 24.26
N PRO A 56 3.34 5.64 24.62
CA PRO A 56 4.12 5.25 25.81
C PRO A 56 3.28 5.20 27.11
N ASP A 57 2.27 6.06 27.21
CA ASP A 57 1.35 6.17 28.36
C ASP A 57 0.13 5.23 28.26
N GLY A 58 0.08 4.35 27.26
CA GLY A 58 -1.02 3.43 27.00
C GLY A 58 -1.76 3.70 25.69
N LEU A 59 -2.97 3.17 25.57
CA LEU A 59 -3.78 3.30 24.36
C LEU A 59 -4.54 4.63 24.33
N LYS A 60 -4.45 5.35 23.20
CA LYS A 60 -5.16 6.61 22.96
C LYS A 60 -5.83 6.63 21.58
N ARG A 61 -6.76 7.56 21.37
CA ARG A 61 -7.35 7.78 20.03
C ARG A 61 -6.26 8.19 19.03
N CYS A 62 -6.27 7.57 17.85
CA CYS A 62 -5.37 7.98 16.77
C CYS A 62 -5.72 9.38 16.28
N SER A 63 -4.73 10.27 16.17
CA SER A 63 -4.93 11.67 15.73
C SER A 63 -4.06 12.06 14.54
N ASN A 64 -3.26 11.12 14.01
CA ASN A 64 -2.42 11.34 12.85
C ASN A 64 -2.97 10.55 11.66
N GLU A 65 -2.83 11.07 10.45
CA GLU A 65 -3.11 10.29 9.25
C GLU A 65 -2.09 9.16 9.08
N PHE A 66 -2.55 7.98 8.66
CA PHE A 66 -1.68 6.82 8.40
C PHE A 66 -0.77 6.45 9.59
N ASP A 67 -1.31 6.52 10.80
CA ASP A 67 -0.53 6.29 12.02
C ASP A 67 0.02 4.86 12.05
N VAL A 68 1.33 4.74 12.25
CA VAL A 68 2.04 3.46 12.30
C VAL A 68 1.73 2.69 13.58
N ASN A 69 1.26 3.37 14.64
CA ASN A 69 0.99 2.78 15.95
C ASN A 69 -0.47 2.32 16.10
N MET A 70 -1.25 2.23 15.02
CA MET A 70 -2.62 1.69 15.06
C MET A 70 -2.63 0.27 15.65
N GLU A 71 -3.45 0.07 16.68
CA GLU A 71 -3.54 -1.23 17.38
C GLU A 71 -4.91 -1.88 17.21
N GLY A 72 -5.97 -1.09 17.01
CA GLY A 72 -7.32 -1.63 16.84
C GLY A 72 -8.42 -0.58 16.89
N VAL A 73 -9.62 -1.08 17.10
CA VAL A 73 -10.84 -0.27 17.24
C VAL A 73 -11.41 -0.51 18.63
N PHE A 74 -11.74 0.56 19.33
CA PHE A 74 -12.47 0.49 20.59
C PHE A 74 -13.90 0.02 20.32
N ILE A 75 -14.32 -1.02 21.04
CA ILE A 75 -15.66 -1.59 20.92
C ILE A 75 -16.32 -1.74 22.28
N GLU A 76 -17.57 -1.34 22.42
CA GLU A 76 -18.33 -1.50 23.68
C GLU A 76 -18.92 -2.91 23.79
N ASN A 77 -19.48 -3.43 22.68
CA ASN A 77 -20.22 -4.70 22.65
C ASN A 77 -19.69 -5.64 21.56
N PRO A 78 -18.61 -6.39 21.79
CA PRO A 78 -18.08 -7.35 20.83
C PRO A 78 -18.84 -8.68 20.86
N SER A 79 -18.71 -9.46 19.79
CA SER A 79 -19.28 -10.82 19.72
C SER A 79 -18.57 -11.80 20.67
N VAL A 80 -17.25 -11.65 20.80
CA VAL A 80 -16.41 -12.44 21.71
C VAL A 80 -15.41 -11.51 22.38
N ALA A 81 -15.27 -11.60 23.70
CA ALA A 81 -14.31 -10.81 24.47
C ALA A 81 -13.46 -11.70 25.39
N PHE A 82 -12.16 -11.43 25.42
CA PHE A 82 -11.26 -11.92 26.45
C PHE A 82 -11.09 -10.82 27.51
N LEU A 83 -11.65 -11.06 28.69
CA LEU A 83 -11.59 -10.15 29.82
C LEU A 83 -10.37 -10.46 30.70
N SER A 84 -9.67 -9.42 31.11
CA SER A 84 -8.65 -9.48 32.15
C SER A 84 -9.28 -9.07 33.48
N SER A 85 -8.83 -9.65 34.58
CA SER A 85 -9.31 -9.35 35.94
C SER A 85 -8.92 -7.95 36.45
N LYS A 86 -8.28 -7.11 35.62
CA LYS A 86 -7.85 -5.76 35.99
C LYS A 86 -8.99 -4.76 35.77
N GLU A 87 -9.28 -3.98 36.81
CA GLU A 87 -10.27 -2.90 36.74
C GLU A 87 -9.85 -1.79 35.78
N GLY A 88 -10.84 -1.09 35.21
CA GLY A 88 -10.60 0.04 34.29
C GLY A 88 -10.13 -0.35 32.88
N THR A 89 -10.25 -1.63 32.49
CA THR A 89 -9.90 -2.06 31.14
C THR A 89 -11.06 -1.83 30.17
N LYS A 90 -10.72 -1.50 28.92
CA LYS A 90 -11.66 -1.32 27.81
C LYS A 90 -11.37 -2.34 26.73
N LEU A 91 -12.39 -2.67 25.94
CA LEU A 91 -12.29 -3.72 24.92
C LEU A 91 -11.76 -3.13 23.61
N LEU A 92 -10.69 -3.75 23.11
CA LEU A 92 -10.06 -3.41 21.85
C LEU A 92 -10.17 -4.59 20.89
N LEU A 93 -10.63 -4.33 19.68
CA LEU A 93 -10.70 -5.32 18.61
C LEU A 93 -9.62 -5.04 17.56
N SER A 94 -8.67 -5.96 17.42
CA SER A 94 -7.54 -5.87 16.49
C SER A 94 -7.72 -6.73 15.23
N SER A 95 -8.73 -7.60 15.19
CA SER A 95 -9.02 -8.45 14.03
C SER A 95 -10.50 -8.85 13.95
N GLY A 96 -11.01 -8.99 12.72
CA GLY A 96 -12.39 -9.39 12.44
C GLY A 96 -13.16 -8.30 11.71
N LYS A 97 -14.46 -8.20 11.95
CA LYS A 97 -15.34 -7.15 11.42
C LYS A 97 -15.90 -6.35 12.57
N ALA A 98 -15.75 -5.03 12.54
CA ALA A 98 -16.38 -4.14 13.50
C ALA A 98 -16.91 -2.87 12.83
N TYR A 99 -17.81 -2.21 13.52
CA TYR A 99 -18.25 -0.88 13.13
C TYR A 99 -17.20 0.15 13.52
N VAL A 100 -16.72 0.90 12.54
CA VAL A 100 -15.68 1.91 12.70
C VAL A 100 -16.26 3.26 12.36
N ARG A 101 -15.89 4.27 13.16
CA ARG A 101 -16.27 5.65 12.91
C ARG A 101 -15.36 6.23 11.83
N VAL A 102 -15.95 6.81 10.80
CA VAL A 102 -15.22 7.31 9.64
C VAL A 102 -15.70 8.69 9.22
N VAL A 103 -14.83 9.42 8.53
CA VAL A 103 -15.06 10.71 7.90
C VAL A 103 -14.71 10.65 6.42
N THR A 104 -15.21 11.61 5.66
CA THR A 104 -15.00 11.70 4.20
C THR A 104 -13.95 12.76 3.84
N SER A 105 -13.10 13.17 4.80
CA SER A 105 -11.92 14.01 4.57
C SER A 105 -10.96 13.42 3.52
N GLY A 106 -10.82 12.09 3.49
CA GLY A 106 -10.08 11.35 2.46
C GLY A 106 -10.87 11.07 1.17
N GLY A 107 -12.07 11.63 1.03
CA GLY A 107 -13.05 11.38 -0.01
C GLY A 107 -14.05 10.27 0.32
N ASP A 108 -15.01 10.07 -0.58
CA ASP A 108 -16.06 9.04 -0.45
C ASP A 108 -15.49 7.65 -0.27
N ILE A 109 -16.07 6.90 0.67
CA ILE A 109 -15.68 5.53 0.98
C ILE A 109 -16.60 4.57 0.22
N LYS A 110 -16.00 3.68 -0.56
CA LYS A 110 -16.70 2.57 -1.21
C LYS A 110 -16.29 1.24 -0.60
N ARG A 111 -17.17 0.26 -0.71
CA ARG A 111 -16.87 -1.13 -0.35
C ARG A 111 -15.64 -1.59 -1.13
N GLY A 112 -14.65 -2.13 -0.41
CA GLY A 112 -13.36 -2.53 -0.96
C GLY A 112 -12.25 -1.49 -0.76
N ASP A 113 -12.58 -0.23 -0.41
CA ASP A 113 -11.57 0.78 -0.14
C ASP A 113 -10.82 0.48 1.17
N PHE A 114 -9.54 0.84 1.19
CA PHE A 114 -8.75 0.78 2.41
C PHE A 114 -9.11 1.94 3.35
N ILE A 115 -9.23 1.63 4.64
CA ILE A 115 -9.50 2.61 5.70
C ILE A 115 -8.23 2.78 6.55
N THR A 116 -7.88 4.03 6.84
CA THR A 116 -6.75 4.42 7.69
C THR A 116 -7.18 5.44 8.75
N SER A 117 -6.32 5.79 9.69
CA SER A 117 -6.57 6.86 10.67
C SER A 117 -6.60 8.24 10.00
N SER A 118 -7.37 9.16 10.57
CA SER A 118 -7.48 10.57 10.11
C SER A 118 -6.83 11.53 11.10
N VAL A 119 -6.77 12.82 10.73
CA VAL A 119 -6.39 13.91 11.65
C VAL A 119 -7.41 14.07 12.78
N ASN A 120 -8.67 13.70 12.53
CA ASN A 120 -9.74 13.80 13.51
C ASN A 120 -9.62 12.65 14.53
N PRO A 121 -9.45 12.94 15.84
CA PRO A 121 -9.14 11.92 16.83
C PRO A 121 -10.13 10.76 16.88
N GLY A 122 -9.65 9.54 16.65
CA GLY A 122 -10.44 8.31 16.69
C GLY A 122 -11.23 8.02 15.42
N LEU A 123 -11.23 8.93 14.43
CA LEU A 123 -11.98 8.74 13.19
C LEU A 123 -11.07 8.17 12.10
N GLY A 124 -11.62 7.25 11.32
CA GLY A 124 -10.99 6.73 10.12
C GLY A 124 -11.33 7.54 8.87
N GLN A 125 -10.52 7.39 7.83
CA GLN A 125 -10.79 7.95 6.51
C GLN A 125 -10.34 6.98 5.42
N ARG A 126 -10.77 7.21 4.18
CA ARG A 126 -10.25 6.47 3.03
C ARG A 126 -8.75 6.69 2.85
N ALA A 127 -8.00 5.62 2.64
CA ALA A 127 -6.58 5.68 2.34
C ALA A 127 -6.35 6.10 0.88
N GLY A 128 -5.96 7.36 0.65
CA GLY A 128 -5.63 7.88 -0.69
C GLY A 128 -4.19 7.61 -1.16
N LYS A 129 -3.29 7.20 -0.26
CA LYS A 129 -1.88 6.91 -0.51
C LYS A 129 -1.47 5.62 0.18
N SER A 130 -0.36 5.03 -0.24
CA SER A 130 0.24 3.87 0.43
C SER A 130 0.66 4.23 1.86
N GLY A 131 0.39 3.35 2.81
CA GLY A 131 0.68 3.58 4.22
C GLY A 131 0.08 2.50 5.12
N ASN A 132 0.08 2.75 6.44
CA ASN A 132 -0.56 1.84 7.39
C ASN A 132 -2.08 1.97 7.30
N VAL A 133 -2.78 0.84 7.16
CA VAL A 133 -4.24 0.80 7.05
C VAL A 133 -4.81 -0.06 8.17
N LEU A 134 -5.99 0.33 8.66
CA LEU A 134 -6.76 -0.43 9.64
C LEU A 134 -7.37 -1.69 9.01
N GLY A 135 -7.82 -1.59 7.77
CA GLY A 135 -8.56 -2.65 7.12
C GLY A 135 -9.26 -2.22 5.83
N VAL A 136 -10.29 -2.97 5.45
CA VAL A 136 -11.05 -2.78 4.21
C VAL A 136 -12.52 -2.46 4.52
N ALA A 137 -13.06 -1.44 3.89
CA ALA A 137 -14.46 -1.06 4.03
C ALA A 137 -15.40 -2.14 3.46
N LEU A 138 -16.40 -2.54 4.25
CA LEU A 138 -17.43 -3.50 3.84
C LEU A 138 -18.75 -2.80 3.45
N GLN A 139 -18.85 -1.50 3.74
CA GLN A 139 -19.98 -0.64 3.42
C GLN A 139 -19.52 0.64 2.73
N ASN A 140 -20.42 1.24 1.97
CA ASN A 140 -20.22 2.55 1.36
C ASN A 140 -20.56 3.64 2.40
N TYR A 141 -19.83 4.75 2.36
CA TYR A 141 -20.18 5.95 3.12
C TYR A 141 -19.83 7.21 2.34
N THR A 142 -20.83 8.07 2.24
CA THR A 142 -20.77 9.38 1.60
C THR A 142 -21.43 10.36 2.54
N SER A 143 -20.86 11.55 2.67
CA SER A 143 -21.39 12.62 3.53
C SER A 143 -21.28 13.95 2.80
N GLU A 144 -22.28 14.82 3.00
CA GLU A 144 -22.26 16.18 2.45
C GLU A 144 -21.19 17.06 3.11
N ALA A 145 -20.83 16.75 4.37
CA ALA A 145 -19.77 17.42 5.10
C ALA A 145 -18.62 16.44 5.37
N ALA A 146 -17.41 16.84 4.97
CA ALA A 146 -16.20 16.02 5.06
C ALA A 146 -15.92 15.52 6.48
N ASP A 147 -16.11 16.39 7.49
CA ASP A 147 -15.81 16.12 8.89
C ASP A 147 -16.95 15.44 9.66
N LYS A 148 -18.10 15.18 9.04
CA LYS A 148 -19.22 14.55 9.72
C LYS A 148 -18.92 13.07 9.95
N PRO A 149 -18.84 12.60 11.22
CA PRO A 149 -18.57 11.21 11.51
C PRO A 149 -19.76 10.34 11.12
N GLY A 150 -19.49 9.30 10.35
CA GLY A 150 -20.38 8.18 10.11
C GLY A 150 -19.85 6.92 10.76
N LYS A 151 -20.62 5.84 10.68
CA LYS A 151 -20.24 4.54 11.22
C LYS A 151 -20.47 3.47 10.16
N ILE A 152 -19.40 2.79 9.78
CA ILE A 152 -19.44 1.75 8.74
C ILE A 152 -18.82 0.46 9.22
N LEU A 153 -19.25 -0.65 8.63
CA LEU A 153 -18.61 -1.94 8.85
C LEU A 153 -17.27 -2.01 8.10
N VAL A 154 -16.21 -2.37 8.82
CA VAL A 154 -14.86 -2.53 8.28
C VAL A 154 -14.33 -3.91 8.66
N GLY A 155 -13.72 -4.60 7.70
CA GLY A 155 -12.91 -5.79 7.93
C GLY A 155 -11.55 -5.37 8.44
N ILE A 156 -11.36 -5.45 9.76
CA ILE A 156 -10.15 -5.03 10.47
C ILE A 156 -9.07 -6.07 10.26
N ASN A 157 -7.98 -5.61 9.66
CA ASN A 157 -6.73 -6.32 9.51
C ASN A 157 -5.64 -5.27 9.31
N ILE A 158 -5.00 -4.89 10.42
CA ILE A 158 -4.02 -3.82 10.46
C ILE A 158 -2.76 -4.30 9.75
N ARG A 159 -2.38 -3.60 8.68
CA ARG A 159 -1.18 -3.88 7.91
C ARG A 159 -0.77 -2.66 7.09
N PRO A 160 0.51 -2.55 6.68
CA PRO A 160 0.88 -1.68 5.58
C PRO A 160 0.18 -2.15 4.30
N ALA A 161 -0.49 -1.23 3.60
CA ALA A 161 -1.08 -1.49 2.30
C ALA A 161 -0.53 -0.53 1.24
N ILE A 162 -0.27 -1.10 0.07
CA ILE A 162 0.08 -0.34 -1.13
C ILE A 162 -1.23 0.04 -1.80
N VAL A 163 -1.60 1.32 -1.71
CA VAL A 163 -2.74 1.85 -2.42
C VAL A 163 -2.23 2.32 -3.77
N ALA A 164 -2.47 1.55 -4.82
CA ALA A 164 -2.18 1.95 -6.18
C ALA A 164 -3.14 3.09 -6.56
N THR A 165 -2.74 4.32 -6.29
CA THR A 165 -3.47 5.50 -6.77
C THR A 165 -3.41 5.48 -8.29
N SER A 166 -4.56 5.39 -8.95
CA SER A 166 -4.67 5.32 -10.41
C SER A 166 -3.92 6.47 -11.08
N ALA A 167 -2.76 6.14 -11.64
CA ALA A 167 -2.15 6.69 -12.85
C ALA A 167 -2.29 8.22 -13.05
N ARG A 168 -1.63 9.01 -12.20
CA ARG A 168 -1.17 10.39 -12.52
C ARG A 168 -0.10 10.88 -11.54
N SER A 169 0.61 9.97 -10.86
CA SER A 169 1.67 10.38 -9.93
C SER A 169 2.80 11.02 -10.72
N ASN A 170 3.06 12.29 -10.43
CA ASN A 170 4.22 12.99 -10.95
C ASN A 170 5.48 12.19 -10.60
N LEU A 171 6.49 12.19 -11.48
CA LEU A 171 7.77 11.51 -11.24
C LEU A 171 8.37 11.89 -9.86
N LEU A 172 8.15 13.13 -9.43
CA LEU A 172 8.53 13.66 -8.13
C LEU A 172 7.79 13.00 -6.95
N GLU A 173 6.50 12.72 -7.12
CA GLU A 173 5.66 12.02 -6.13
C GLU A 173 6.12 10.58 -5.96
N THR A 174 6.41 9.91 -7.08
CA THR A 174 6.94 8.53 -7.12
C THR A 174 8.32 8.46 -6.44
N LEU A 175 9.19 9.44 -6.66
CA LEU A 175 10.49 9.54 -5.97
C LEU A 175 10.33 9.77 -4.47
N LYS A 176 9.42 10.67 -4.06
CA LYS A 176 9.12 10.91 -2.63
C LYS A 176 8.56 9.67 -1.94
N GLN A 177 7.65 8.95 -2.59
CA GLN A 177 7.09 7.71 -2.05
C GLN A 177 8.14 6.59 -1.96
N GLY A 178 9.07 6.50 -2.92
CA GLY A 178 10.22 5.61 -2.85
C GLY A 178 11.19 5.94 -1.71
N LEU A 179 11.38 7.24 -1.42
CA LEU A 179 12.19 7.72 -0.28
C LEU A 179 11.52 7.48 1.09
N LEU A 180 10.18 7.48 1.14
CA LEU A 180 9.38 7.26 2.35
C LEU A 180 8.98 5.80 2.55
N ALA A 181 9.36 4.90 1.62
CA ALA A 181 9.10 3.47 1.76
C ALA A 181 9.85 2.93 2.99
N PRO A 182 9.16 2.29 3.96
CA PRO A 182 9.75 1.79 5.20
C PRO A 182 10.85 0.72 5.04
N THR A 183 11.16 0.31 3.80
CA THR A 183 11.98 -0.86 3.48
C THR A 183 13.41 -0.54 3.06
N LEU A 184 13.79 0.75 2.97
CA LEU A 184 15.17 1.14 2.74
C LEU A 184 15.58 2.13 3.83
N THR A 185 16.49 1.71 4.71
CA THR A 185 17.12 2.63 5.66
C THR A 185 17.64 3.84 4.86
N PRO A 186 17.49 5.09 5.34
CA PRO A 186 17.89 6.30 4.60
C PRO A 186 19.35 6.24 4.09
N LEU A 187 20.19 5.50 4.82
CA LEU A 187 21.58 5.19 4.47
C LEU A 187 21.72 4.34 3.19
N ALA A 188 20.85 3.34 2.99
CA ALA A 188 20.86 2.49 1.79
C ALA A 188 20.42 3.27 0.53
N SER A 189 19.45 4.16 0.65
CA SER A 189 19.03 5.02 -0.46
C SER A 189 20.15 5.97 -0.91
N LEU A 190 20.88 6.59 0.03
CA LEU A 190 22.03 7.43 -0.28
C LEU A 190 23.14 6.65 -0.99
N ARG A 191 23.40 5.42 -0.55
CA ARG A 191 24.38 4.52 -1.16
C ARG A 191 24.10 4.25 -2.63
N TYR A 192 22.86 3.91 -2.99
CA TYR A 192 22.49 3.64 -4.38
C TYR A 192 22.61 4.88 -5.27
N VAL A 193 22.25 6.06 -4.76
CA VAL A 193 22.43 7.33 -5.47
C VAL A 193 23.91 7.59 -5.72
N LEU A 194 24.76 7.39 -4.71
CA LEU A 194 26.21 7.57 -4.83
C LEU A 194 26.83 6.61 -5.86
N ALA A 195 26.42 5.34 -5.85
CA ALA A 195 26.89 4.34 -6.81
C ALA A 195 26.54 4.74 -8.27
N ILE A 196 25.30 5.20 -8.51
CA ILE A 196 24.87 5.66 -9.83
C ILE A 196 25.66 6.89 -10.27
N LEU A 197 25.86 7.86 -9.37
CA LEU A 197 26.63 9.08 -9.68
C LEU A 197 28.08 8.77 -10.03
N ILE A 198 28.73 7.88 -9.26
CA ILE A 198 30.13 7.50 -9.51
C ILE A 198 30.25 6.74 -10.83
N ALA A 199 29.36 5.78 -11.10
CA ALA A 199 29.34 5.08 -12.38
C ALA A 199 29.14 6.05 -13.55
N ALA A 200 28.17 6.95 -13.46
CA ALA A 200 27.90 7.95 -14.50
C ALA A 200 29.10 8.90 -14.71
N ALA A 201 29.70 9.39 -13.62
CA ALA A 201 30.86 10.27 -13.68
C ALA A 201 32.08 9.58 -14.32
N SER A 202 32.36 8.33 -13.96
CA SER A 202 33.47 7.56 -14.54
C SER A 202 33.28 7.33 -16.03
N PHE A 203 32.05 7.02 -16.48
CA PHE A 203 31.75 6.89 -17.90
C PHE A 203 31.86 8.23 -18.64
N LEU A 204 31.26 9.30 -18.13
CA LEU A 204 31.29 10.62 -18.77
C LEU A 204 32.71 11.15 -18.91
N LEU A 205 33.49 11.11 -17.82
CA LEU A 205 34.88 11.58 -17.84
C LEU A 205 35.75 10.71 -18.74
N GLY A 206 35.56 9.39 -18.72
CA GLY A 206 36.25 8.46 -19.61
C GLY A 206 35.97 8.76 -21.08
N PHE A 207 34.71 9.00 -21.44
CA PHE A 207 34.32 9.32 -22.80
C PHE A 207 34.88 10.68 -23.27
N ILE A 208 34.86 11.70 -22.40
CA ILE A 208 35.44 13.02 -22.69
C ILE A 208 36.96 12.92 -22.91
N TYR A 209 37.67 12.23 -22.03
CA TYR A 209 39.12 12.03 -22.16
C TYR A 209 39.48 11.21 -23.40
N PHE A 210 38.76 10.11 -23.64
CA PHE A 210 38.90 9.30 -24.84
C PHE A 210 38.76 10.14 -26.10
N GLY A 211 37.69 10.94 -26.20
CA GLY A 211 37.44 11.78 -27.36
C GLY A 211 38.55 12.81 -27.60
N LYS A 212 39.05 13.43 -26.53
CA LYS A 212 40.16 14.39 -26.60
C LYS A 212 41.47 13.74 -27.07
N VAL A 213 41.82 12.58 -26.52
CA VAL A 213 43.03 11.83 -26.88
C VAL A 213 42.94 11.26 -28.29
N ALA A 214 41.80 10.68 -28.67
CA ALA A 214 41.58 10.13 -30.00
C ALA A 214 41.69 11.21 -31.09
N LYS A 215 41.08 12.37 -30.88
CA LYS A 215 41.18 13.50 -31.82
C LYS A 215 42.61 13.98 -31.99
N GLY A 216 43.34 14.23 -30.89
CA GLY A 216 44.74 14.63 -30.95
C GLY A 216 45.65 13.59 -31.61
N GLY A 217 45.36 12.30 -31.39
CA GLY A 217 46.04 11.19 -32.03
C GLY A 217 45.84 11.15 -33.55
N ILE A 218 44.62 11.35 -34.02
CA ILE A 218 44.28 11.38 -35.45
C ILE A 218 44.91 12.60 -36.12
N ASP A 219 44.79 13.79 -35.51
CA ASP A 219 45.39 15.02 -36.03
C ASP A 219 46.91 14.90 -36.17
N ALA A 220 47.57 14.25 -35.19
CA ALA A 220 49.01 14.01 -35.21
C ALA A 220 49.43 13.01 -36.30
N ILE A 221 48.66 11.93 -36.52
CA ILE A 221 48.90 10.98 -37.62
C ILE A 221 48.74 11.66 -38.98
N GLY A 222 47.75 12.54 -39.12
CA GLY A 222 47.50 13.29 -40.36
C GLY A 222 48.64 14.26 -40.70
N ARG A 223 49.26 14.88 -39.69
CA ARG A 223 50.37 15.84 -39.87
C ARG A 223 51.73 15.18 -40.08
N ASN A 224 51.97 14.01 -39.50
CA ASN A 224 53.25 13.31 -39.64
C ASN A 224 53.05 11.80 -39.87
N PRO A 225 52.82 11.36 -41.11
CA PRO A 225 52.57 9.96 -41.43
C PRO A 225 53.80 9.06 -41.21
N LEU A 226 55.02 9.61 -41.19
CA LEU A 226 56.25 8.83 -40.94
C LEU A 226 56.32 8.32 -39.49
N ALA A 227 55.76 9.07 -38.54
CA ALA A 227 55.70 8.71 -37.12
C ALA A 227 54.44 7.90 -36.75
N ARG A 228 53.64 7.46 -37.75
CA ARG A 228 52.32 6.84 -37.55
C ARG A 228 52.33 5.70 -36.52
N ARG A 229 53.32 4.79 -36.56
CA ARG A 229 53.39 3.66 -35.62
C ARG A 229 53.61 4.12 -34.17
N ALA A 230 54.49 5.08 -33.94
CA ALA A 230 54.77 5.62 -32.60
C ALA A 230 53.57 6.39 -32.03
N ILE A 231 52.89 7.18 -32.87
CA ILE A 231 51.68 7.92 -32.47
C ILE A 231 50.52 6.95 -32.18
N GLN A 232 50.31 5.95 -33.04
CA GLN A 232 49.28 4.93 -32.81
C GLN A 232 49.52 4.17 -31.50
N LEU A 233 50.75 3.77 -31.21
CA LEU A 233 51.10 3.10 -29.95
C LEU A 233 50.78 3.97 -28.74
N ASN A 234 51.13 5.27 -28.78
CA ASN A 234 50.83 6.21 -27.69
C ASN A 234 49.32 6.40 -27.49
N VAL A 235 48.57 6.58 -28.58
CA VAL A 235 47.10 6.71 -28.53
C VAL A 235 46.47 5.46 -27.96
N ILE A 236 46.88 4.27 -28.40
CA ILE A 236 46.37 2.98 -27.90
C ILE A 236 46.69 2.82 -26.40
N LEU A 237 47.90 3.17 -25.96
CA LEU A 237 48.28 3.11 -24.55
C LEU A 237 47.39 4.01 -23.68
N ASN A 238 47.15 5.25 -24.11
CA ASN A 238 46.26 6.17 -23.40
C ASN A 238 44.79 5.71 -23.43
N LEU A 239 44.37 5.04 -24.51
CA LEU A 239 43.04 4.41 -24.62
C LEU A 239 42.87 3.32 -23.56
N ILE A 240 43.88 2.45 -23.41
CA ILE A 240 43.90 1.37 -22.42
C ILE A 240 43.87 1.95 -21.01
N MET A 241 44.64 3.01 -20.73
CA MET A 241 44.59 3.68 -19.43
C MET A 241 43.22 4.30 -19.14
N THR A 242 42.58 4.91 -20.14
CA THR A 242 41.23 5.47 -19.99
C THR A 242 40.20 4.37 -19.71
N LEU A 243 40.32 3.23 -20.40
CA LEU A 243 39.48 2.05 -20.16
C LEU A 243 39.70 1.46 -18.76
N ALA A 244 40.94 1.41 -18.29
CA ALA A 244 41.27 0.97 -16.93
C ALA A 244 40.64 1.89 -15.87
N ILE A 245 40.69 3.21 -16.07
CA ILE A 245 40.06 4.19 -15.17
C ILE A 245 38.53 4.02 -15.15
N MET A 246 37.89 3.84 -16.32
CA MET A 246 36.45 3.58 -16.40
C MET A 246 36.06 2.29 -15.67
N THR A 247 36.84 1.22 -15.88
CA THR A 247 36.63 -0.07 -15.22
C THR A 247 36.80 0.05 -13.71
N GLY A 248 37.82 0.78 -13.24
CA GLY A 248 38.04 1.05 -11.82
C GLY A 248 36.88 1.81 -11.18
N GLY A 249 36.31 2.79 -11.87
CA GLY A 249 35.11 3.52 -11.43
C GLY A 249 33.87 2.62 -11.32
N LEU A 250 33.72 1.68 -12.26
CA LEU A 250 32.62 0.72 -12.26
C LEU A 250 32.77 -0.30 -11.12
N ILE A 251 34.00 -0.78 -10.87
CA ILE A 251 34.31 -1.62 -9.71
C ILE A 251 34.00 -0.87 -8.41
N LEU A 252 34.39 0.39 -8.29
CA LEU A 252 34.10 1.20 -7.11
C LEU A 252 32.59 1.36 -6.90
N ALA A 253 31.84 1.65 -7.96
CA ALA A 253 30.37 1.72 -7.90
C ALA A 253 29.73 0.40 -7.49
N TYR A 254 30.26 -0.73 -7.98
CA TYR A 254 29.81 -2.07 -7.59
C TYR A 254 30.11 -2.39 -6.11
N VAL A 255 31.29 -2.00 -5.63
CA VAL A 255 31.66 -2.14 -4.21
C VAL A 255 30.73 -1.31 -3.33
N ILE A 256 30.39 -0.09 -3.75
CA ILE A 256 29.39 0.72 -3.05
C ILE A 256 28.01 0.07 -3.10
N LEU A 257 27.66 -0.61 -4.19
CA LEU A 257 26.36 -1.29 -4.30
C LEU A 257 26.24 -2.49 -3.36
N ILE A 258 27.33 -3.21 -3.09
CA ILE A 258 27.31 -4.45 -2.30
C ILE A 258 27.46 -4.24 -0.79
N ILE A 259 28.21 -3.21 -0.35
CA ILE A 259 28.42 -2.88 1.08
C ILE A 259 27.15 -2.29 1.66
#